data_AF-A0A924CDC3-F1
#
_entry.id   AF-A0A924CDC3-F1
#
_cell.length_a   1.000
_cell.length_b   1.000
_cell.length_c   1.000
_cell.angle_alpha   90.00
_cell.angle_beta   90.00
_cell.angle_gamma   90.00
#
_symmetry.space_group_name_H-M   'P 1'
#
loop_
_entity.id
_entity.type
_entity.pdbx_description
1 polymer ?
#
loop_
_entity_poly.entity_id
_entity_poly.type
_entity_poly.pdbx_seq_one_letter_code
_entity_poly.pdbx_strand_id
1 'polypeptide(L)'
;IKYIDRFLMFYIKTADTLTRTATWLNKLEGGIDYLRNVVVNDSLGMAELWEAEMQTLVDCYKCEWKEAIENPEIRKRINHFVNAPEIKDPSVTFENMRGQKKVADWK
;
A
#
# COMPACT_ATOMS: atom_id res chain seq x y z
N ILE A 1 -11.88 7.10 9.33
CA ILE A 1 -12.08 5.99 10.28
C ILE A 1 -11.10 6.24 11.43
N LYS A 2 -11.52 6.92 12.51
CA LYS A 2 -10.60 7.65 13.39
C LYS A 2 -9.61 6.78 14.19
N TYR A 3 -10.02 5.62 14.68
CA TYR A 3 -9.15 4.79 15.52
C TYR A 3 -7.99 4.14 14.75
N ILE A 4 -8.21 3.81 13.47
CA ILE A 4 -7.15 3.24 12.64
C ILE A 4 -6.08 4.30 12.38
N ASP A 5 -6.49 5.53 12.08
CA ASP A 5 -5.60 6.65 11.82
C ASP A 5 -4.67 6.90 13.03
N ARG A 6 -5.25 6.99 14.22
CA ARG A 6 -4.52 7.14 15.49
C ARG A 6 -3.58 5.97 15.76
N PHE A 7 -4.06 4.74 15.60
CA PHE A 7 -3.25 3.53 15.79
C PHE A 7 -2.04 3.52 14.84
N LEU A 8 -2.27 3.78 13.55
CA LEU A 8 -1.21 3.80 12.54
C LEU A 8 -0.19 4.91 12.82
N MET A 9 -0.64 6.11 13.18
CA MET A 9 0.29 7.20 13.54
C MET A 9 1.09 6.89 14.79
N PHE A 10 0.45 6.36 15.83
CA PHE A 10 1.15 5.95 17.04
C PHE A 10 2.16 4.85 16.74
N TYR A 11 1.80 3.86 15.93
CA TYR A 11 2.69 2.81 15.47
C TYR A 11 3.89 3.37 14.68
N ILE A 12 3.65 4.22 13.68
CA ILE A 12 4.69 4.85 12.84
C ILE A 12 5.68 5.64 13.70
N LYS A 13 5.20 6.34 14.74
CA LYS A 13 6.05 7.19 15.58
C LYS A 13 6.81 6.43 16.67
N THR A 14 6.36 5.23 17.07
CA THR A 14 6.92 4.51 18.24
C THR A 14 7.56 3.17 17.90
N ALA A 15 7.30 2.59 16.73
CA ALA A 15 7.92 1.34 16.33
C ALA A 15 9.34 1.53 15.78
N ASP A 16 10.23 0.59 16.10
CA ASP A 16 11.55 0.53 15.46
C ASP A 16 11.40 0.23 13.95
N THR A 17 12.40 0.62 13.16
CA THR A 17 12.41 0.37 11.71
C THR A 17 12.22 -1.12 11.38
N LEU A 18 11.42 -1.41 10.35
CA LEU A 18 11.10 -2.77 9.86
C LEU A 18 10.50 -3.71 10.93
N THR A 19 9.95 -3.18 12.01
CA THR A 19 9.27 -3.98 13.02
C THR A 19 7.88 -4.36 12.54
N ARG A 20 7.38 -5.52 12.97
CA ARG A 20 5.97 -5.93 12.78
C ARG A 20 5.14 -5.46 13.98
N THR A 21 3.87 -5.14 13.76
CA THR A 21 2.94 -4.67 14.80
C THR A 21 2.88 -5.58 16.02
N ALA A 22 2.89 -6.91 15.82
CA ALA A 22 2.89 -7.87 16.93
C ALA A 22 4.15 -7.76 17.82
N THR A 23 5.34 -7.66 17.21
CA THR A 23 6.60 -7.54 17.95
C THR A 23 6.70 -6.19 18.66
N TRP A 24 6.25 -5.12 18.01
CA TRP A 24 6.17 -3.80 18.63
C TRP A 24 5.24 -3.79 19.84
N LEU A 25 4.03 -4.37 19.72
CA LEU A 25 3.07 -4.44 20.82
C LEU A 25 3.63 -5.21 22.02
N ASN A 26 4.34 -6.31 21.78
CA ASN A 26 4.96 -7.10 22.85
C ASN A 26 6.06 -6.34 23.62
N LYS A 27 6.72 -5.37 22.97
CA LYS A 27 7.73 -4.51 23.61
C LYS A 27 7.10 -3.28 24.30
N LEU A 28 5.86 -2.94 23.99
CA LEU A 28 5.18 -1.77 24.52
C LEU A 28 4.91 -1.97 26.01
N GLU A 29 5.46 -1.08 26.85
CA GLU A 29 5.18 -1.11 28.29
C GLU A 29 3.69 -0.86 28.54
N GLY A 30 3.06 -1.71 29.35
CA GLY A 30 1.60 -1.72 29.55
C GLY A 30 0.79 -2.41 28.45
N GLY A 31 1.43 -2.91 27.39
CA GLY A 31 0.84 -3.79 26.38
C GLY A 31 -0.43 -3.23 25.73
N ILE A 32 -1.39 -4.12 25.46
CA ILE A 32 -2.61 -3.77 24.73
C ILE A 32 -3.54 -2.82 25.50
N ASP A 33 -3.50 -2.83 26.83
CA ASP A 33 -4.33 -1.95 27.64
C ASP A 33 -3.82 -0.51 27.58
N TYR A 34 -2.50 -0.31 27.62
CA TYR A 34 -1.90 0.99 27.38
C TYR A 34 -2.19 1.48 25.96
N LEU A 35 -2.03 0.63 24.95
CA LEU A 35 -2.37 0.96 23.57
C LEU A 35 -3.83 1.41 23.43
N ARG A 36 -4.77 0.69 24.05
CA ARG A 36 -6.19 1.05 24.04
C ARG A 36 -6.41 2.42 24.69
N ASN A 37 -5.74 2.69 25.81
CA ASN A 37 -5.85 3.97 26.50
C ASN A 37 -5.36 5.14 25.63
N VAL A 38 -4.23 4.96 24.94
CA VAL A 38 -3.68 5.98 24.03
C VAL A 38 -4.59 6.22 22.83
N VAL A 39 -5.08 5.17 22.18
CA VAL A 39 -5.83 5.28 20.91
C VAL A 39 -7.30 5.68 21.14
N VAL A 40 -7.95 5.09 22.14
CA VAL A 40 -9.39 5.25 22.39
C VAL A 40 -9.65 6.40 23.36
N ASN A 41 -8.95 6.41 24.50
CA ASN A 41 -9.19 7.41 25.55
C ASN A 41 -8.36 8.68 25.35
N ASP A 42 -7.55 8.76 24.29
CA ASP A 42 -6.67 9.89 23.98
C ASP A 42 -5.84 10.35 25.18
N SER A 43 -5.27 9.39 25.92
CA SER A 43 -4.54 9.68 27.16
C SER A 43 -3.31 10.59 26.98
N LEU A 44 -2.89 10.82 25.72
CA LEU A 44 -1.78 11.69 25.36
C LEU A 44 -2.24 13.04 24.76
N GLY A 45 -3.53 13.23 24.49
CA GLY A 45 -4.07 14.46 23.87
C GLY A 45 -3.59 14.69 22.44
N MET A 46 -3.25 13.62 21.70
CA MET A 46 -2.63 13.67 20.38
C MET A 46 -3.56 13.23 19.25
N ALA A 47 -4.78 12.82 19.57
CA ALA A 47 -5.72 12.24 18.61
C ALA A 47 -5.98 13.16 17.40
N GLU A 48 -6.29 14.44 17.62
CA GLU A 48 -6.60 15.38 16.54
C GLU A 48 -5.39 15.61 15.63
N LEU A 49 -4.20 15.73 16.21
CA LEU A 49 -2.96 15.90 15.45
C LEU A 49 -2.69 14.68 14.57
N TRP A 50 -2.79 13.47 15.13
CA TRP A 50 -2.58 12.24 14.37
C TRP A 50 -3.63 12.05 13.27
N GLU A 51 -4.88 12.43 13.50
CA GLU A 51 -5.91 12.42 12.46
C GLU A 51 -5.54 13.36 11.30
N ALA A 52 -5.06 14.57 11.59
CA ALA A 52 -4.62 15.52 10.56
C ALA A 52 -3.34 15.06 9.82
N GLU A 53 -2.37 14.49 10.53
CA GLU A 53 -1.16 13.91 9.92
C GLU A 53 -1.52 12.73 9.01
N MET A 54 -2.42 11.84 9.42
CA MET A 54 -2.89 10.74 8.59
C MET A 54 -3.61 11.25 7.34
N GLN A 55 -4.45 12.28 7.47
CA GLN A 55 -5.10 12.89 6.31
C GLN A 55 -4.08 13.43 5.32
N THR A 56 -3.00 14.05 5.80
CA THR A 56 -1.90 14.50 4.93
C THR A 56 -1.27 13.35 4.15
N LEU A 57 -1.06 12.18 4.78
CA LEU A 57 -0.53 10.99 4.11
C LEU A 57 -1.49 10.45 3.04
N VAL A 58 -2.80 10.45 3.33
CA VAL A 58 -3.84 10.05 2.38
C VAL A 58 -3.89 11.01 1.20
N ASP A 59 -3.81 12.32 1.45
CA ASP A 59 -3.84 13.34 0.41
C ASP A 59 -2.59 13.29 -0.49
N CYS A 60 -1.45 12.92 0.08
CA CYS A 60 -0.20 12.73 -0.67
C CYS A 60 -0.11 11.36 -1.37
N TYR A 61 -1.03 10.43 -1.09
CA TYR A 61 -0.97 9.10 -1.68
C TYR A 61 -1.20 9.16 -3.19
N LYS A 62 -0.29 8.54 -3.94
CA LYS A 62 -0.40 8.38 -5.38
C LYS A 62 -0.29 6.92 -5.76
N CYS A 63 -1.27 6.44 -6.53
CA CYS A 63 -1.25 5.08 -7.04
C CYS A 63 -0.47 5.03 -8.36
N GLU A 64 0.72 4.40 -8.32
CA GLU A 64 1.61 4.29 -9.47
C GLU A 64 0.96 3.57 -10.67
N TRP A 65 0.15 2.53 -10.42
CA TRP A 65 -0.57 1.81 -11.47
C TRP A 65 -1.64 2.65 -12.14
N LYS A 66 -2.39 3.43 -11.34
CA LYS A 66 -3.38 4.37 -11.86
C LYS A 66 -2.68 5.41 -12.72
N GLU A 67 -1.59 5.98 -12.24
CA GLU A 67 -0.78 6.94 -13.01
C GLU A 67 -0.23 6.32 -14.31
N ALA A 68 0.27 5.09 -14.27
CA ALA A 68 0.80 4.41 -15.44
C ALA A 68 -0.27 4.17 -16.52
N ILE A 69 -1.51 3.94 -16.11
CA ILE A 69 -2.64 3.83 -17.03
C ILE A 69 -3.05 5.22 -17.50
N GLU A 70 -3.32 6.18 -16.62
CA GLU A 70 -3.91 7.47 -16.98
C GLU A 70 -2.96 8.40 -17.76
N ASN A 71 -1.64 8.26 -17.57
CA ASN A 71 -0.64 9.06 -18.27
C ASN A 71 -0.21 8.40 -19.60
N PRO A 72 -0.55 8.97 -20.77
CA PRO A 72 -0.19 8.39 -22.07
C PRO A 72 1.31 8.22 -22.27
N GLU A 73 2.15 9.10 -21.70
CA GLU A 73 3.60 9.04 -21.84
C GLU A 73 4.22 7.92 -21.00
N ILE A 74 3.67 7.63 -19.82
CA ILE A 74 4.09 6.47 -19.01
C ILE A 74 3.55 5.18 -19.64
N ARG A 75 2.30 5.19 -20.11
CA ARG A 75 1.68 4.04 -20.77
C ARG A 75 2.48 3.55 -21.96
N LYS A 76 3.02 4.46 -22.78
CA LYS A 76 3.90 4.13 -23.92
C LYS A 76 5.18 3.39 -23.52
N ARG A 77 5.64 3.52 -22.26
CA ARG A 77 6.83 2.81 -21.77
C ARG A 77 6.54 1.34 -21.46
N ILE A 78 5.28 0.96 -21.31
CA ILE A 78 4.86 -0.42 -21.07
C ILE A 78 4.81 -1.16 -22.41
N ASN A 79 5.97 -1.60 -22.90
CA ASN A 79 6.12 -2.46 -24.08
C ASN A 79 6.81 -3.77 -23.69
N HIS A 80 6.62 -4.82 -24.50
CA HIS A 80 7.23 -6.13 -24.26
C HIS A 80 8.76 -6.06 -24.26
N PHE A 81 9.34 -5.40 -25.27
CA PHE A 81 10.78 -5.22 -25.39
C PHE A 81 11.11 -3.74 -25.66
N VAL A 82 11.91 -3.15 -24.79
CA VAL A 82 12.34 -1.74 -24.92
C VAL A 82 13.22 -1.54 -26.16
N ASN A 83 14.05 -2.54 -26.49
CA ASN A 83 14.97 -2.53 -27.63
C ASN A 83 14.32 -2.96 -28.96
N ALA A 84 13.12 -3.56 -28.91
CA ALA A 84 12.41 -4.04 -30.08
C ALA A 84 10.90 -3.83 -29.93
N PRO A 85 10.43 -2.57 -29.87
CA PRO A 85 9.04 -2.24 -29.54
C PRO A 85 8.02 -2.76 -30.57
N GLU A 86 8.45 -3.02 -31.81
CA GLU A 86 7.61 -3.58 -32.87
C GLU A 86 7.49 -5.11 -32.81
N ILE A 87 8.40 -5.77 -32.08
CA ILE A 87 8.43 -7.23 -31.97
C ILE A 87 7.55 -7.64 -30.78
N LYS A 88 6.43 -8.31 -31.08
CA LYS A 88 5.65 -8.99 -30.05
C LYS A 88 6.39 -10.23 -29.58
N ASP A 89 6.31 -10.53 -28.29
CA ASP A 89 6.91 -11.73 -27.73
C ASP A 89 6.27 -12.99 -28.35
N PRO A 90 7.04 -13.80 -29.11
CA PRO A 90 6.52 -15.00 -29.74
C PRO A 90 6.21 -16.12 -28.74
N SER A 91 6.70 -16.04 -27.50
CA SER A 91 6.39 -17.00 -26.43
C SER A 91 5.00 -16.77 -25.80
N VAL A 92 4.47 -15.55 -25.90
CA VAL A 92 3.16 -15.20 -25.35
C VAL A 92 2.07 -15.54 -26.37
N THR A 93 1.42 -16.69 -26.17
CA THR A 93 0.26 -17.11 -26.94
C THR A 93 -1.01 -16.97 -26.09
N PHE A 94 -2.13 -16.60 -26.73
CA PHE A 94 -3.42 -16.42 -26.05
C PHE A 94 -4.44 -17.41 -26.59
N GLU A 95 -5.17 -18.04 -25.69
CA GLU A 95 -6.26 -18.96 -25.97
C GLU A 95 -7.59 -18.38 -25.46
N ASN A 96 -8.69 -18.78 -26.09
CA ASN A 96 -10.01 -18.34 -25.68
C ASN A 96 -10.59 -19.34 -24.67
N MET A 97 -10.83 -18.91 -23.44
CA MET A 97 -11.42 -19.75 -22.40
C MET A 97 -12.68 -19.08 -21.86
N ARG A 98 -13.84 -19.73 -22.05
CA ARG A 98 -15.14 -19.24 -21.56
C ARG A 98 -15.45 -17.80 -21.99
N GLY A 99 -15.08 -17.44 -23.22
CA GLY A 99 -15.29 -16.09 -23.78
C GLY A 99 -14.30 -15.03 -23.30
N GLN A 100 -13.26 -15.40 -22.54
CA GLN A 100 -12.21 -14.50 -22.08
C GLN A 100 -10.85 -14.88 -22.68
N LYS A 101 -10.02 -13.87 -22.97
CA LYS A 101 -8.63 -14.08 -23.39
C LYS A 101 -7.81 -14.60 -22.20
N LYS A 102 -7.33 -15.84 -22.30
CA LYS A 102 -6.42 -16.49 -21.34
C LYS A 102 -5.03 -16.59 -21.99
N VAL A 103 -3.96 -16.44 -21.21
CA VAL A 103 -2.61 -16.83 -21.68
C VAL A 103 -2.56 -18.36 -21.80
N ALA A 104 -1.96 -18.88 -22.86
CA ALA A 104 -1.78 -20.31 -23.06
C ALA A 104 -0.93 -20.90 -21.92
N ASP A 105 -1.16 -22.17 -21.60
CA ASP A 105 -0.38 -22.84 -20.55
C ASP A 105 1.07 -23.03 -21.02
N TRP A 106 2.01 -22.87 -20.08
CA TRP A 106 3.43 -23.06 -20.35
C TRP A 106 3.71 -24.52 -20.72
N LYS A 107 4.49 -24.75 -21.77
CA LYS A 107 4.95 -26.08 -22.19
C LYS A 107 6.35 -26.39 -21.67
#